data_AF-A0A2D3W0I4-F1
#
_entry.id   AF-A0A2D3W0I4-F1
#
_cell.length_a   1.000
_cell.length_b   1.000
_cell.length_c   1.000
_cell.angle_alpha   90.00
_cell.angle_beta   90.00
_cell.angle_gamma   90.00
#
_symmetry.space_group_name_H-M   'P 1'
#
loop_
_entity.id
_entity.type
_entity.pdbx_description
1 polymer ?
#
loop_
_entity_poly.entity_id
_entity_poly.type
_entity_poly.pdbx_seq_one_letter_code
_entity_poly.pdbx_strand_id
1 'polypeptide(L)' 'MKKLTISIDSKDFDIKLDGEFAEYFEKHFKETFLEGRKVETKELLWAYVQKCYDEYLNNLEIKKIYDKLEGL' A
#
# COMPACT_ATOMS: atom_id res chain seq x y z
N MET A 1 -17.13 2.97 7.92
CA MET A 1 -16.35 3.97 7.18
C MET A 1 -15.44 4.74 8.10
N LYS A 2 -14.15 4.40 8.06
CA LYS A 2 -13.08 5.09 8.79
C LYS A 2 -12.53 6.18 7.89
N LYS A 3 -12.40 7.39 8.44
CA LYS A 3 -11.76 8.52 7.77
C LYS A 3 -10.30 8.55 8.19
N LEU A 4 -9.38 8.56 7.23
CA LEU A 4 -7.96 8.76 7.44
C LEU A 4 -7.52 10.03 6.72
N THR A 5 -6.88 10.94 7.45
CA THR A 5 -6.32 12.17 6.88
C THR A 5 -4.82 11.97 6.66
N ILE A 6 -4.37 12.17 5.43
CA ILE A 6 -2.98 12.02 5.01
C ILE A 6 -2.44 13.37 4.54
N SER A 7 -1.35 13.81 5.15
CA SER A 7 -0.67 15.05 4.76
C SER A 7 0.47 14.75 3.78
N ILE A 8 0.33 15.21 2.54
CA ILE A 8 1.36 15.14 1.50
C ILE A 8 1.83 16.57 1.19
N ASP A 9 3.11 16.84 1.43
CA ASP A 9 3.71 18.18 1.41
C ASP A 9 2.90 19.21 2.23
N SER A 10 2.20 20.12 1.55
CA SER A 10 1.40 21.19 2.17
C SER A 10 -0.10 20.98 2.00
N LYS A 11 -0.53 19.76 1.61
CA LYS A 11 -1.92 19.43 1.35
C LYS A 11 -2.36 18.23 2.18
N ASP A 12 -3.56 18.32 2.72
CA ASP A 12 -4.21 17.23 3.43
C ASP A 12 -5.26 16.57 2.55
N PHE A 13 -5.30 15.24 2.59
CA PHE A 13 -6.20 14.40 1.82
C PHE A 13 -7.00 13.52 2.75
N ASP A 14 -8.31 13.56 2.62
CA ASP A 14 -9.23 12.73 3.39
C ASP A 14 -9.64 11.50 2.60
N ILE A 15 -9.24 10.33 3.07
CA ILE A 15 -9.59 9.04 2.46
C ILE A 15 -10.62 8.35 3.36
N LYS A 16 -11.69 7.85 2.74
CA LYS A 16 -12.73 7.07 3.40
C LYS A 16 -12.56 5.61 3.01
N LEU A 17 -12.27 4.76 3.98
CA LEU A 17 -12.09 3.32 3.80
C LEU A 17 -13.05 2.55 4.72
N ASP A 18 -13.38 1.32 4.33
CA ASP A 18 -14.32 0.47 5.05
C ASP A 18 -13.70 -0.86 5.47
N GLY A 19 -14.27 -1.44 6.54
CA GLY A 19 -13.94 -2.77 7.02
C GLY A 19 -12.49 -2.95 7.47
N GLU A 20 -12.06 -4.21 7.49
CA GLU A 20 -10.71 -4.64 7.88
C GLU A 20 -9.62 -4.00 7.00
N PHE A 21 -9.96 -3.64 5.76
CA PHE A 21 -9.03 -2.94 4.87
C PHE A 21 -8.61 -1.57 5.43
N ALA A 22 -9.51 -0.85 6.09
CA ALA A 22 -9.17 0.44 6.69
C ALA A 22 -8.11 0.32 7.79
N GLU A 23 -8.19 -0.74 8.60
CA GLU A 23 -7.23 -1.02 9.67
C GLU A 23 -5.90 -1.50 9.11
N TYR A 24 -5.94 -2.41 8.13
CA TYR A 24 -4.77 -2.88 7.42
C TYR A 24 -4.02 -1.72 6.75
N PHE A 25 -4.74 -0.86 6.01
CA PHE A 25 -4.16 0.28 5.31
C PHE A 25 -3.52 1.27 6.27
N GLU A 26 -4.21 1.67 7.35
CA GLU A 26 -3.65 2.63 8.30
C GLU A 26 -2.35 2.12 8.93
N LYS A 27 -2.33 0.85 9.37
CA LYS A 27 -1.13 0.23 9.92
C LYS A 27 0.02 0.25 8.92
N HIS A 28 -0.23 -0.25 7.71
CA HIS A 28 0.79 -0.34 6.67
C HIS A 28 1.28 1.04 6.21
N PHE A 29 0.39 2.02 6.15
CA PHE A 29 0.72 3.40 5.81
C PHE A 29 1.66 4.02 6.83
N LYS A 30 1.39 3.86 8.14
CA LYS A 30 2.25 4.37 9.22
C LYS A 30 3.61 3.68 9.27
N GLU A 31 3.67 2.39 8.94
CA GLU A 31 4.93 1.64 8.82
C GLU A 31 5.78 2.15 7.65
N THR A 32 5.14 2.49 6.52
CA THR A 32 5.81 2.98 5.31
C THR A 32 6.27 4.43 5.46
N PHE A 33 5.40 5.29 6.00
CA PHE A 33 5.62 6.71 6.17
C PHE A 33 5.54 7.04 7.66
N LEU A 34 6.71 7.04 8.34
CA LEU A 34 6.88 7.31 9.77
C LEU A 34 5.78 8.21 10.36
N GLU A 35 5.12 7.74 11.42
CA GLU A 35 3.96 8.42 12.01
C GLU A 35 4.27 9.88 12.41
N GLY A 36 3.33 10.79 12.13
CA GLY A 36 3.40 12.19 12.57
C GLY A 36 4.22 13.13 11.69
N ARG A 37 4.74 12.68 10.54
CA ARG A 37 5.41 13.54 9.56
C ARG A 37 4.61 13.71 8.29
N LYS A 38 4.89 14.81 7.59
CA LYS A 38 4.42 15.04 6.22
C LYS A 38 5.13 14.09 5.26
N VAL A 39 4.35 13.45 4.39
CA VAL A 39 4.88 12.64 3.29
C VAL A 39 5.33 13.58 2.18
N GLU A 40 6.58 13.45 1.73
CA GLU A 40 7.02 14.20 0.55
C GLU A 40 6.54 13.52 -0.74
N THR A 41 6.24 14.30 -1.78
CA THR A 41 5.82 13.74 -3.09
C THR A 41 6.82 12.70 -3.63
N LYS A 42 8.13 12.89 -3.41
CA LYS A 42 9.18 11.93 -3.82
C LYS A 42 9.03 10.59 -3.11
N GLU A 43 8.65 10.59 -1.84
CA GLU A 43 8.51 9.38 -1.03
C GLU A 43 7.27 8.61 -1.45
N LEU A 44 6.19 9.33 -1.78
CA LEU A 44 4.99 8.73 -2.34
C LEU A 44 5.27 8.08 -3.70
N LEU A 45 6.07 8.73 -4.57
CA LEU A 45 6.49 8.14 -5.85
C LEU A 45 7.28 6.86 -5.64
N TRP A 46 8.25 6.85 -4.73
CA TRP A 46 9.03 5.65 -4.41
C TRP A 46 8.17 4.54 -3.82
N ALA A 47 7.24 4.86 -2.93
CA ALA A 47 6.30 3.88 -2.38
C ALA A 47 5.40 3.29 -3.47
N TYR A 48 4.97 4.09 -4.45
CA TYR A 48 4.23 3.60 -5.60
C TYR A 48 5.06 2.63 -6.47
N VAL A 49 6.32 2.99 -6.77
CA VAL A 49 7.24 2.11 -7.51
C VAL A 49 7.45 0.79 -6.77
N GLN A 50 7.70 0.85 -5.45
CA GLN A 50 7.84 -0.35 -4.63
C GLN A 50 6.57 -1.21 -4.68
N LYS A 51 5.39 -0.60 -4.55
CA LYS A 51 4.11 -1.31 -4.60
C LYS A 51 3.91 -2.04 -5.93
N CYS A 52 4.25 -1.41 -7.06
CA CYS A 52 4.21 -2.04 -8.37
C CYS A 52 5.20 -3.22 -8.49
N TYR A 53 6.39 -3.10 -7.90
CA TYR A 53 7.38 -4.17 -7.89
C TYR A 53 6.92 -5.36 -7.03
N ASP A 54 6.37 -5.10 -5.85
CA ASP A 54 5.80 -6.13 -4.97
C ASP A 54 4.63 -6.87 -5.65
N GLU A 55 3.75 -6.12 -6.35
CA GLU A 55 2.66 -6.71 -7.14
C GLU A 55 3.19 -7.62 -8.26
N TYR A 56 4.24 -7.20 -8.96
CA TYR A 56 4.89 -8.02 -9.97
C TYR A 56 5.44 -9.34 -9.39
N LEU A 57 6.14 -9.27 -8.25
CA LEU A 57 6.66 -10.46 -7.57
C LEU A 57 5.55 -11.40 -7.10
N ASN A 58 4.47 -10.85 -6.52
CA ASN A 58 3.31 -11.64 -6.10
C ASN A 58 2.66 -12.35 -7.29
N ASN A 59 2.51 -11.67 -8.44
CA ASN A 59 1.96 -12.28 -9.64
C ASN A 59 2.85 -13.41 -10.19
N LEU A 60 4.18 -13.25 -10.12
CA LEU A 60 5.11 -14.33 -10.48
C LEU A 60 4.97 -15.54 -9.53
N GLU A 61 4.83 -15.30 -8.24
CA GLU A 61 4.66 -16.37 -7.25
C GLU A 61 3.33 -17.10 -7.43
N ILE A 62 2.24 -16.36 -7.60
CA ILE A 62 0.90 -16.91 -7.90
C ILE A 62 0.98 -17.79 -9.15
N LYS A 63 1.61 -17.31 -10.23
CA LYS A 63 1.79 -18.10 -11.45
C LYS A 63 2.55 -19.40 -11.18
N LYS A 64 3.67 -19.35 -10.43
CA LYS A 64 4.42 -20.55 -10.05
C LYS A 64 3.59 -21.54 -9.25
N ILE A 65 2.70 -21.06 -8.38
CA ILE A 65 1.80 -21.92 -7.60
C ILE A 65 0.76 -22.58 -8.53
N TYR A 66 0.15 -21.81 -9.44
CA TYR A 66 -0.78 -22.35 -10.44
C TYR A 66 -0.13 -23.42 -11.32
N ASP A 67 1.05 -23.14 -11.89
CA ASP A 67 1.77 -24.10 -12.75
C ASP A 67 2.06 -25.42 -12.02
N LYS A 68 2.35 -25.37 -10.71
CA LYS A 68 2.55 -26.58 -9.89
C LYS A 68 1.26 -27.34 -9.63
N LEU A 69 0.12 -26.65 -9.53
CA LEU A 69 -1.19 -27.28 -9.30
C LEU A 69 -1.75 -27.93 -10.57
N GLU A 70 -1.50 -27.35 -11.75
CA GLU A 70 -1.90 -27.95 -13.04
C GLU A 70 -1.01 -29.14 -13.46
N GLY A 71 0.23 -29.17 -12.98
CA GLY A 71 1.18 -30.27 -13.23
C GLY A 71 1.05 -31.48 -12.29
N LEU A 72 0.09 -31.46 -11.35
CA LEU A 72 -0.26 -32.55 -10.43
C LEU A 72 -1.48 -33.33 -10.93
#